data_AF-A0A1H8D6Z8-F1
#
_entry.id   AF-A0A1H8D6Z8-F1
#
_cell.length_a   1.000
_cell.length_b   1.000
_cell.length_c   1.000
_cell.angle_alpha   90.00
_cell.angle_beta   90.00
_cell.angle_gamma   90.00
#
_symmetry.space_group_name_H-M   'P 1'
#
loop_
_entity.id
_entity.type
_entity.pdbx_description
1 polymer ?
#
loop_
_entity_poly.entity_id
_entity_poly.type
_entity_poly.pdbx_seq_one_letter_code
_entity_poly.pdbx_strand_id
1 'polypeptide(L)' 'MPWPKGDYPPSYKNQPKYLREKAVEIANEVLKTTGNEGEAIATGLKQARIHFEHHPEEIPSDKKG' A
#
# COMPACT_ATOMS: atom_id res chain seq x y z
N MET A 1 -5.02 -11.60 7.86
CA MET A 1 -5.36 -12.27 6.57
C MET A 1 -4.83 -11.42 5.43
N PRO A 2 -4.44 -11.96 4.26
CA PRO A 2 -4.06 -11.12 3.13
C PRO A 2 -5.23 -10.23 2.74
N TRP A 3 -5.04 -8.91 2.77
CA TRP A 3 -6.11 -7.97 2.48
C TRP A 3 -6.53 -8.08 1.01
N PRO A 4 -7.80 -8.37 0.71
CA PRO A 4 -8.29 -8.36 -0.66
C PRO A 4 -8.28 -6.94 -1.23
N LYS A 5 -8.09 -6.80 -2.54
CA LYS A 5 -8.14 -5.50 -3.23
C LYS A 5 -9.46 -4.80 -2.92
N GLY A 6 -9.41 -3.74 -2.11
CA GLY A 6 -10.57 -2.94 -1.73
C GLY A 6 -10.88 -2.93 -0.23
N ASP A 7 -10.41 -3.92 0.53
CA ASP A 7 -10.62 -3.96 1.98
C ASP A 7 -9.32 -3.59 2.70
N TYR A 8 -9.23 -2.31 3.07
CA TYR A 8 -7.99 -1.71 3.53
C TYR A 8 -7.99 -1.53 5.05
N PRO A 9 -6.81 -1.66 5.70
CA PRO A 9 -6.67 -1.27 7.09
C PRO A 9 -7.13 0.18 7.28
N PRO A 10 -7.66 0.54 8.47
CA PRO A 10 -8.11 1.90 8.75
C PRO A 10 -7.06 2.96 8.42
N SER A 11 -5.77 2.66 8.66
CA SER A 11 -4.62 3.52 8.35
C SER A 11 -4.48 3.86 6.86
N TYR A 12 -4.99 3.02 5.96
CA TYR A 12 -4.90 3.20 4.51
C TYR A 12 -6.13 3.92 3.93
N LYS A 13 -7.23 4.03 4.68
CA LYS A 13 -8.47 4.66 4.20
C LYS A 13 -8.29 6.14 3.85
N ASN A 14 -7.38 6.83 4.53
CA ASN A 14 -7.06 8.23 4.27
C ASN A 14 -6.03 8.43 3.14
N GLN A 15 -5.50 7.34 2.58
CA GLN A 15 -4.46 7.40 1.55
C GLN A 15 -5.06 7.33 0.14
N PRO A 16 -4.36 7.86 -0.88
CA PRO A 16 -4.78 7.77 -2.27
C PRO A 16 -4.98 6.31 -2.72
N LYS A 17 -5.91 6.09 -3.67
CA LYS A 17 -6.25 4.74 -4.16
C LYS A 17 -5.04 3.97 -4.69
N TYR A 18 -4.21 4.62 -5.50
CA TYR A 18 -2.99 4.03 -6.06
C TYR A 18 -2.01 3.61 -4.95
N LEU A 19 -1.87 4.44 -3.92
CA LEU A 19 -0.96 4.21 -2.81
C LEU A 19 -1.41 3.04 -1.94
N ARG A 20 -2.70 2.98 -1.59
CA ARG A 20 -3.26 1.87 -0.79
C ARG A 20 -3.25 0.54 -1.55
N GLU A 21 -3.45 0.54 -2.87
CA GLU A 21 -3.38 -0.68 -3.68
C GLU A 21 -1.96 -1.26 -3.69
N LYS A 22 -0.95 -0.41 -3.91
CA LYS A 22 0.46 -0.84 -3.84
C LYS A 22 0.87 -1.23 -2.42
N ALA A 23 0.40 -0.49 -1.40
CA ALA A 23 0.70 -0.80 -0.01
C ALA A 23 0.13 -2.16 0.42
N VAL A 24 -1.06 -2.55 -0.06
CA VAL A 24 -1.64 -3.87 0.20
C VAL A 24 -0.86 -4.98 -0.50
N GLU A 25 -0.42 -4.76 -1.74
CA GLU A 25 0.43 -5.71 -2.47
C GLU A 25 1.69 -6.03 -1.66
N ILE A 26 2.41 -5.00 -1.21
CA ILE A 26 3.64 -5.15 -0.44
C ILE A 26 3.36 -5.71 0.97
N ALA A 27 2.31 -5.21 1.65
CA ALA A 27 1.93 -5.71 2.96
C ALA A 27 1.57 -7.19 2.94
N ASN A 28 0.89 -7.67 1.89
CA ASN A 28 0.56 -9.09 1.75
C ASN A 28 1.82 -9.97 1.64
N GLU A 29 2.86 -9.52 0.92
CA GLU A 29 4.14 -10.24 0.83
C GLU A 29 4.92 -10.21 2.15
N VAL A 30 4.97 -9.06 2.82
CA VAL A 30 5.60 -8.92 4.14
C VAL A 30 4.86 -9.80 5.16
N LEU A 31 3.53 -9.79 5.15
CA LEU A 31 2.70 -10.59 6.06
C LEU A 31 2.94 -12.10 5.89
N LYS A 32 3.14 -12.58 4.66
CA LYS A 32 3.50 -13.98 4.41
C LYS A 32 4.85 -14.35 5.03
N THR A 33 5.76 -13.39 5.11
CA THR A 33 7.14 -13.61 5.60
C THR A 33 7.23 -13.46 7.11
N THR A 34 6.66 -12.40 7.67
CA THR A 34 6.83 -12.01 9.07
C THR A 34 5.70 -12.51 9.95
N GLY A 35 4.51 -12.75 9.38
CA GLY A 35 3.29 -13.07 10.13
C GLY A 35 2.77 -11.92 11.00
N ASN A 36 3.43 -10.75 11.00
CA ASN A 36 3.07 -9.62 11.83
C ASN A 36 2.25 -8.61 11.04
N GLU A 37 0.97 -8.52 11.39
CA GLU A 37 0.00 -7.68 10.69
C GLU A 37 0.31 -6.18 10.84
N GLY A 38 0.68 -5.73 12.04
CA GLY A 38 1.04 -4.32 12.27
C GLY A 38 2.30 -3.91 11.52
N GLU A 39 3.30 -4.78 11.49
CA GLU A 39 4.54 -4.56 10.75
C GLU A 39 4.32 -4.58 9.24
N ALA A 40 3.49 -5.50 8.75
CA ALA A 40 3.12 -5.58 7.34
C ALA A 40 2.40 -4.30 6.87
N ILE A 41 1.47 -3.76 7.67
CA ILE A 41 0.77 -2.51 7.36
C ILE A 41 1.74 -1.32 7.33
N ALA A 42 2.58 -1.18 8.35
CA ALA A 42 3.54 -0.07 8.42
C ALA A 42 4.55 -0.14 7.26
N THR A 43 5.07 -1.33 6.99
CA THR A 43 6.06 -1.57 5.94
C THR A 43 5.45 -1.40 4.55
N GLY A 44 4.27 -1.95 4.30
CA GLY A 44 3.59 -1.85 3.02
C GLY A 44 3.34 -0.40 2.61
N LEU A 45 2.84 0.43 3.53
CA LEU A 45 2.61 1.85 3.24
C LEU A 45 3.91 2.63 3.01
N LYS A 46 4.93 2.36 3.82
CA LYS A 46 6.24 3.01 3.69
C LYS A 46 6.89 2.68 2.34
N GLN A 47 6.92 1.41 1.96
CA GLN A 47 7.50 0.96 0.70
C GLN A 47 6.69 1.46 -0.51
N ALA A 48 5.36 1.46 -0.41
CA ALA A 48 4.52 2.02 -1.47
C ALA A 48 4.81 3.51 -1.71
N ARG A 49 4.99 4.31 -0.64
CA ARG A 49 5.38 5.72 -0.77
C ARG A 49 6.73 5.88 -1.46
N ILE A 50 7.75 5.16 -0.98
CA ILE A 50 9.09 5.19 -1.54
C ILE A 50 9.07 4.81 -3.02
N HIS A 51 8.30 3.79 -3.39
CA HIS A 51 8.16 3.35 -4.77
C HIS A 51 7.63 4.48 -5.66
N PHE A 52 6.54 5.16 -5.27
CA PHE A 52 6.01 6.28 -6.05
C PHE A 52 6.85 7.57 -5.95
N GLU A 53 7.68 7.74 -4.92
CA GLU A 53 8.68 8.82 -4.87
C GLU A 53 9.77 8.62 -5.93
N HIS A 54 10.18 7.37 -6.19
CA HIS A 54 11.17 7.05 -7.22
C HIS A 54 10.57 6.83 -8.61
N HIS A 55 9.29 6.43 -8.66
CA HIS A 55 8.51 6.19 -9.87
C HIS A 55 7.27 7.09 -9.92
N PRO A 56 7.45 8.43 -9.95
CA PRO A 56 6.33 9.36 -10.02
C PRO A 56 5.49 9.18 -11.29
N GLU A 57 6.07 8.61 -12.36
CA GLU A 57 5.37 8.28 -13.60
C GLU A 57 4.32 7.16 -13.46
N GLU A 58 4.46 6.28 -12.47
CA GLU A 58 3.48 5.22 -12.18
C GLU A 58 2.29 5.73 -11.35
N ILE A 59 2.35 6.98 -10.87
CA ILE A 59 1.22 7.61 -10.19
C ILE A 59 0.14 7.87 -11.25
N PRO A 60 -1.02 7.19 -11.19
CA PRO A 60 -2.05 7.38 -12.20
C PRO A 60 -2.52 8.85 -12.19
N SER A 61 -2.47 9.46 -13.37
CA SER A 61 -2.78 10.88 -13.62
C SER A 61 -4.24 11.26 -13.40
N ASP A 62 -5.12 10.29 -13.12
CA ASP A 62 -6.57 10.42 -12.94
C ASP A 62 -7.01 11.20 -11.69
N LYS A 63 -6.10 11.94 -11.06
CA LYS A 63 -6.41 12.93 -10.00
C LYS A 63 -5.66 14.26 -10.14
N LYS A 64 -5.33 14.67 -11.37
CA LYS A 64 -5.33 16.10 -11.72
C LYS A 64 -6.73 16.45 -12.24
N GLY A 65 -7.68 16.59 -11.32
CA GLY A 65 -9.05 17.01 -11.62
C GLY A 65 -9.62 17.73 -10.43
#